data_AF-A0A972F3G4-F1
#
_entry.id   AF-A0A972F3G4-F1
#
_cell.length_a   1.000
_cell.length_b   1.000
_cell.length_c   1.000
_cell.angle_alpha   90.00
_cell.angle_beta   90.00
_cell.angle_gamma   90.00
#
_symmetry.space_group_name_H-M   'P 1'
#
loop_
_entity.id
_entity.type
_entity.pdbx_description
1 polymer ?
#
loop_
_entity_poly.entity_id
_entity_poly.type
_entity_poly.pdbx_seq_one_letter_code
_entity_poly.pdbx_strand_id
1 'polypeptide(L)'
;MKEKTYIAIDLKSFYASVECIERGLDPMDTNLVVADESRTEKTICLAVTPSLKSFGVSGRARLFEALQKVREVNALRLRKAPGRKFEGKSCSLSELKKNPALEIDFLIAPPRMAHYIEYST
;
A
#
# COMPACT_ATOMS: atom_id res chain seq x y z
N MET A 1 -18.21 42.69 -10.81
CA MET A 1 -18.28 41.21 -10.95
C MET A 1 -18.02 40.61 -9.58
N LYS A 2 -18.83 39.65 -9.11
CA LYS A 2 -18.52 38.89 -7.89
C LYS A 2 -17.31 38.01 -8.15
N GLU A 3 -16.31 38.04 -7.27
CA GLU A 3 -15.21 37.07 -7.29
C GLU A 3 -15.78 35.66 -7.08
N LYS A 4 -15.33 34.72 -7.92
CA LYS A 4 -15.68 33.31 -7.81
C LYS A 4 -14.49 32.57 -7.24
N THR A 5 -14.71 31.81 -6.17
CA THR A 5 -13.73 30.88 -5.61
C THR A 5 -14.08 29.47 -6.06
N TYR A 6 -13.08 28.73 -6.53
CA TYR A 6 -13.22 27.33 -6.93
C TYR A 6 -12.31 26.46 -6.06
N ILE A 7 -12.78 25.27 -5.70
CA ILE A 7 -12.02 24.28 -4.94
C ILE A 7 -12.08 22.95 -5.70
N ALA A 8 -10.94 22.28 -5.82
CA ALA A 8 -10.83 20.91 -6.33
C ALA A 8 -10.30 20.01 -5.22
N ILE A 9 -10.97 18.88 -4.98
CA ILE A 9 -10.63 17.93 -3.92
C ILE A 9 -10.37 16.57 -4.58
N ASP A 10 -9.21 15.98 -4.27
CA ASP A 10 -8.82 14.65 -4.74
C ASP A 10 -8.54 13.75 -3.53
N LEU A 11 -9.07 12.52 -3.56
CA LEU A 11 -8.89 11.55 -2.49
C LEU A 11 -7.61 10.75 -2.70
N LYS A 12 -6.65 10.94 -1.78
CA LYS A 12 -5.35 10.26 -1.83
C LYS A 12 -5.52 8.74 -1.78
N SER A 13 -4.99 8.05 -2.79
CA SER A 13 -4.97 6.59 -2.87
C SER A 13 -6.38 5.95 -2.75
N PHE A 14 -7.42 6.61 -3.29
CA PHE A 14 -8.83 6.27 -3.11
C PHE A 14 -9.15 4.76 -3.06
N TYR A 15 -8.84 3.98 -4.10
CA TYR A 15 -9.17 2.55 -4.12
C TYR A 15 -8.50 1.77 -2.99
N ALA A 16 -7.24 2.06 -2.67
CA ALA A 16 -6.55 1.38 -1.58
C ALA A 16 -7.15 1.78 -0.22
N SER A 17 -7.60 3.03 -0.09
CA SER A 17 -8.29 3.50 1.12
C SER A 17 -9.62 2.78 1.33
N VAL A 18 -10.43 2.61 0.27
CA VAL A 18 -11.68 1.82 0.33
C VAL A 18 -11.38 0.38 0.72
N GLU A 19 -10.40 -0.27 0.07
CA GLU A 19 -10.04 -1.65 0.39
C GLU A 19 -9.54 -1.84 1.84
N CYS A 20 -8.83 -0.87 2.41
CA CYS A 20 -8.43 -0.89 3.81
C CYS A 20 -9.64 -0.78 4.75
N ILE A 21 -10.50 0.22 4.54
CA ILE A 21 -11.66 0.46 5.42
C ILE A 21 -12.62 -0.72 5.42
N GLU A 22 -12.88 -1.30 4.26
CA GLU A 22 -13.72 -2.49 4.09
C GLU A 22 -13.18 -3.74 4.81
N ARG A 23 -11.88 -3.74 5.13
CA ARG A 23 -11.21 -4.80 5.90
C ARG A 23 -11.03 -4.44 7.37
N GLY A 24 -11.55 -3.30 7.83
CA GLY A 24 -11.35 -2.79 9.19
C GLY A 24 -9.91 -2.35 9.46
N LEU A 25 -9.18 -1.93 8.42
CA LEU A 25 -7.77 -1.54 8.48
C LEU A 25 -7.59 -0.02 8.32
N ASP A 26 -6.56 0.54 8.96
CA ASP A 26 -6.19 1.95 8.77
C ASP A 26 -5.42 2.12 7.45
N PRO A 27 -5.93 2.91 6.47
CA PRO A 27 -5.25 3.13 5.19
C PRO A 27 -3.94 3.92 5.29
N MET A 28 -3.70 4.63 6.40
CA MET A 28 -2.47 5.37 6.63
C MET A 28 -1.38 4.51 7.28
N ASP A 29 -1.75 3.37 7.88
CA ASP A 29 -0.83 2.47 8.55
C ASP A 29 -0.61 1.16 7.78
N THR A 30 -1.63 0.66 7.08
CA THR A 30 -1.60 -0.67 6.45
C THR A 30 -0.92 -0.63 5.09
N ASN A 31 0.09 -1.46 4.88
CA ASN A 31 0.69 -1.72 3.57
C ASN A 31 -0.26 -2.57 2.75
N LEU A 32 -0.91 -1.95 1.77
CA LEU A 32 -1.81 -2.60 0.82
C LEU A 32 -1.63 -2.04 -0.60
N VAL A 33 -1.80 -2.93 -1.58
CA VAL A 33 -1.90 -2.62 -3.01
C VAL A 33 -3.21 -3.14 -3.58
N VAL A 34 -3.81 -2.40 -4.52
CA VAL A 34 -4.96 -2.85 -5.31
C VAL A 34 -4.47 -3.36 -6.65
N ALA A 35 -4.52 -4.67 -6.86
CA ALA A 35 -4.04 -5.33 -8.05
C ALA A 35 -4.74 -6.69 -8.24
N ASP A 36 -4.88 -7.14 -9.49
CA ASP A 36 -5.41 -8.46 -9.82
C ASP A 36 -4.27 -9.46 -10.06
N GLU A 37 -3.84 -10.15 -9.00
CA GLU A 37 -2.74 -11.11 -9.05
C GLU A 37 -3.10 -12.41 -9.80
N SER A 38 -4.39 -12.70 -10.00
CA SER A 38 -4.85 -13.90 -10.70
C SER A 38 -4.44 -13.93 -12.18
N ARG A 39 -4.17 -12.75 -12.76
CA ARG A 39 -3.70 -12.62 -14.15
C ARG A 39 -2.21 -12.87 -14.27
N THR A 40 -1.40 -12.10 -13.54
CA THR A 40 0.08 -12.14 -13.54
C THR A 40 0.62 -11.05 -12.61
N GLU A 41 1.83 -11.23 -12.07
CA GLU A 41 2.57 -10.16 -11.37
C GLU A 41 2.92 -8.96 -12.27
N LYS A 42 2.79 -9.08 -13.60
CA LYS A 42 2.94 -7.95 -14.54
C LYS A 42 1.73 -7.01 -14.57
N THR A 43 0.67 -7.34 -13.83
CA THR A 43 -0.54 -6.52 -13.70
C THR A 43 -0.22 -5.14 -13.12
N ILE A 44 -1.04 -4.16 -13.46
CA ILE A 44 -0.91 -2.80 -12.93
C ILE A 44 -1.46 -2.72 -11.51
N CYS A 45 -0.76 -2.01 -10.63
CA CYS A 45 -1.32 -1.62 -9.35
C CYS A 45 -2.21 -0.39 -9.55
N LEU A 46 -3.51 -0.53 -9.32
CA LEU A 46 -4.48 0.55 -9.49
C LEU A 46 -4.39 1.59 -8.36
N ALA A 47 -4.00 1.16 -7.17
CA ALA A 47 -3.71 2.04 -6.05
C ALA A 47 -2.70 1.38 -5.11
N VAL A 48 -1.93 2.22 -4.42
CA VAL A 48 -0.97 1.82 -3.39
C VAL A 48 -1.20 2.70 -2.18
N THR A 49 -1.26 2.12 -0.99
CA THR A 49 -1.40 2.84 0.28
C THR A 49 -0.23 3.80 0.54
N PRO A 50 -0.45 4.94 1.23
CA PRO A 50 0.62 5.87 1.60
C PRO A 50 1.74 5.22 2.44
N SER A 51 1.38 4.29 3.32
CA SER A 51 2.30 3.47 4.12
C SER A 51 3.27 2.68 3.23
N LEU A 52 2.77 1.93 2.24
CA LEU A 52 3.61 1.16 1.33
C LEU A 52 4.45 2.05 0.40
N LYS A 53 3.89 3.18 -0.05
CA LYS A 53 4.64 4.20 -0.80
C LYS A 53 5.83 4.75 -0.01
N SER A 54 5.76 4.80 1.32
CA SER A 54 6.86 5.29 2.16
C SER A 54 8.12 4.42 2.10
N PHE A 55 7.99 3.15 1.69
CA PHE A 55 9.11 2.25 1.41
C PHE A 55 9.69 2.41 -0.01
N GLY A 56 9.20 3.38 -0.78
CA GLY A 56 9.67 3.69 -2.12
C GLY A 56 8.96 2.93 -3.25
N VAL A 57 7.82 2.29 -2.96
CA VAL A 57 6.96 1.70 -4.00
C VAL A 57 6.26 2.82 -4.78
N SER A 58 6.37 2.79 -6.11
CA SER A 58 5.72 3.77 -6.99
C SER A 58 4.20 3.62 -6.94
N GLY A 59 3.47 4.75 -6.96
CA GLY A 59 2.01 4.75 -7.05
C GLY A 59 1.46 4.27 -8.39
N ARG A 60 2.32 4.07 -9.41
CA ARG A 60 1.99 3.51 -10.72
C ARG A 60 2.79 2.24 -11.03
N ALA A 61 3.29 1.57 -10.00
CA ALA A 61 4.04 0.34 -10.14
C ALA A 61 3.19 -0.78 -10.76
N ARG A 62 3.85 -1.75 -11.38
CA ARG A 62 3.31 -3.10 -11.56
C ARG A 62 3.55 -3.93 -10.31
N LEU A 63 2.77 -4.98 -10.11
CA LEU A 63 2.85 -5.79 -8.89
C LEU A 63 4.25 -6.37 -8.66
N PHE A 64 4.92 -6.85 -9.70
CA PHE A 64 6.31 -7.35 -9.59
C PHE A 64 7.30 -6.27 -9.14
N GLU A 65 7.10 -5.01 -9.53
CA GLU A 65 7.98 -3.89 -9.13
C GLU A 65 7.78 -3.56 -7.66
N ALA A 66 6.53 -3.62 -7.16
CA ALA A 66 6.23 -3.49 -5.74
C ALA A 66 6.87 -4.62 -4.93
N LEU A 67 6.72 -5.88 -5.37
CA LEU A 67 7.36 -7.04 -4.77
C LEU A 67 8.88 -6.92 -4.75
N GLN A 68 9.49 -6.54 -5.87
CA GLN A 68 10.93 -6.32 -5.96
C GLN A 68 11.38 -5.23 -4.99
N LYS A 69 10.66 -4.10 -4.95
CA LYS A 69 11.02 -2.99 -4.08
C LYS A 69 10.94 -3.38 -2.60
N VAL A 70 9.91 -4.11 -2.20
CA VAL A 70 9.78 -4.61 -0.83
C VAL A 70 10.91 -5.59 -0.49
N ARG A 71 11.28 -6.50 -1.42
CA ARG A 71 12.45 -7.37 -1.24
C ARG A 71 13.75 -6.60 -1.04
N GLU A 72 14.00 -5.54 -1.81
CA GLU A 72 15.18 -4.68 -1.65
C GLU A 72 15.21 -4.02 -0.27
N VAL A 73 14.07 -3.51 0.21
CA VAL A 73 13.97 -2.87 1.53
C VAL A 73 14.14 -3.90 2.64
N ASN A 74 13.55 -5.09 2.51
CA ASN A 74 13.72 -6.19 3.45
C ASN A 74 15.19 -6.66 3.52
N ALA A 75 15.92 -6.70 2.41
CA ALA A 75 17.34 -7.03 2.42
C ALA A 75 18.17 -6.02 3.24
N LEU A 76 17.85 -4.73 3.15
CA LEU A 76 18.48 -3.69 3.97
C LEU A 76 18.07 -3.80 5.44
N ARG A 77 16.81 -4.13 5.70
CA ARG A 77 16.25 -4.27 7.03
C ARG A 77 16.81 -5.49 7.77
N LEU A 78 16.98 -6.62 7.08
CA LEU A 78 17.58 -7.85 7.61
C LEU A 78 19.00 -7.62 8.13
N ARG A 79 19.79 -6.76 7.46
CA ARG A 79 21.14 -6.38 7.92
C ARG A 79 21.12 -5.65 9.26
N LYS A 80 20.02 -4.96 9.58
CA LYS A 80 19.82 -4.19 10.81
C LYS A 80 19.05 -4.98 11.88
N ALA A 81 18.42 -6.10 11.52
CA ALA A 81 17.66 -6.91 12.45
C ALA A 81 18.57 -7.60 13.48
N PRO A 82 18.13 -7.77 14.74
CA PRO A 82 18.84 -8.55 15.75
C PRO A 82 19.18 -9.95 15.23
N GLY A 83 20.43 -10.37 15.39
CA GLY A 83 20.88 -11.68 14.89
C GLY A 83 20.78 -11.87 13.36
N ARG A 84 20.50 -10.80 12.59
CA ARG A 84 20.27 -10.83 11.14
C ARG A 84 19.19 -11.82 10.71
N LYS A 85 18.13 -11.93 11.50
CA LYS A 85 16.97 -12.78 11.23
C LYS A 85 15.69 -12.00 11.45
N PHE A 86 14.67 -12.31 10.67
CA PHE A 86 13.32 -11.83 10.94
C PHE A 86 12.61 -12.80 11.88
N GLU A 87 11.82 -12.25 12.80
CA GLU A 87 11.01 -13.01 13.78
C GLU A 87 9.55 -13.17 13.31
N GLY A 88 9.18 -12.46 12.25
CA GLY A 88 7.85 -12.47 11.69
C GLY A 88 7.74 -11.44 10.58
N LYS A 89 6.50 -11.18 10.17
CA LYS A 89 6.16 -10.24 9.12
C LYS A 89 5.00 -9.36 9.54
N SER A 90 4.93 -8.14 9.03
CA SER A 90 3.82 -7.23 9.31
C SER A 90 3.48 -6.37 8.10
N CYS A 91 2.19 -6.10 7.95
CA CYS A 91 1.67 -5.12 7.02
C CYS A 91 1.47 -3.75 7.68
N SER A 92 1.62 -3.60 9.00
CA SER A 92 1.44 -2.33 9.71
C SER A 92 2.74 -1.53 9.72
N LEU A 93 2.69 -0.30 9.19
CA LEU A 93 3.81 0.63 9.22
C LEU A 93 4.25 0.94 10.65
N SER A 94 3.30 1.10 11.58
CA SER A 94 3.59 1.40 12.97
C SER A 94 4.30 0.24 13.69
N GLU A 95 3.87 -1.01 13.45
CA GLU A 95 4.57 -2.20 13.95
C GLU A 95 5.97 -2.32 13.34
N LEU A 96 6.10 -2.13 12.02
CA LEU A 96 7.39 -2.14 11.33
C LEU A 96 8.32 -1.02 11.81
N LYS A 97 7.81 0.13 12.24
CA LYS A 97 8.65 1.18 12.83
C LYS A 97 9.13 0.80 14.24
N LYS A 98 8.29 0.13 15.02
CA LYS A 98 8.59 -0.26 16.41
C LYS A 98 9.54 -1.46 16.49
N ASN A 99 9.38 -2.45 15.60
CA ASN A 99 10.15 -3.68 15.68
C ASN A 99 11.01 -3.90 14.40
N PRO A 100 12.34 -3.66 14.45
CA PRO A 100 13.24 -3.86 13.31
C PRO A 100 13.39 -5.33 12.88
N ALA A 101 13.00 -6.28 13.73
CA ALA A 101 13.03 -7.72 13.45
C ALA A 101 11.83 -8.22 12.63
N LEU A 102 10.85 -7.36 12.32
CA LEU A 102 9.73 -7.72 11.44
C LEU A 102 10.08 -7.48 9.97
N GLU A 103 9.78 -8.44 9.12
CA GLU A 103 9.81 -8.30 7.66
C GLU A 103 8.63 -7.43 7.19
N ILE A 104 8.86 -6.56 6.20
CA ILE A 104 7.79 -5.82 5.54
C ILE A 104 7.01 -6.79 4.65
N ASP A 105 5.71 -6.90 4.93
CA ASP A 105 4.74 -7.57 4.06
C ASP A 105 3.67 -6.55 3.61
N PHE A 106 2.86 -6.93 2.63
CA PHE A 106 1.72 -6.12 2.19
C PHE A 106 0.58 -6.97 1.67
N LEU A 107 -0.63 -6.44 1.79
CA LEU A 107 -1.84 -7.08 1.29
C LEU A 107 -2.06 -6.75 -0.18
N ILE A 108 -2.52 -7.73 -0.96
CA ILE A 108 -2.97 -7.55 -2.35
C ILE A 108 -4.50 -7.68 -2.34
N ALA A 109 -5.18 -6.60 -2.69
CA ALA A 109 -6.63 -6.56 -2.81
C ALA A 109 -7.05 -6.54 -4.29
N PRO A 110 -7.93 -7.45 -4.72
CA PRO A 110 -8.46 -7.41 -6.09
C PRO A 110 -9.34 -6.18 -6.28
N PRO A 111 -9.32 -5.54 -7.46
CA PRO A 111 -10.13 -4.35 -7.69
C PRO A 111 -11.64 -4.64 -7.73
N ARG A 112 -12.41 -3.85 -6.98
CA ARG A 112 -13.88 -3.90 -6.94
C ARG A 112 -14.47 -2.62 -7.56
N MET A 113 -14.39 -2.48 -8.88
CA MET A 113 -14.76 -1.23 -9.57
C MET A 113 -16.20 -0.76 -9.31
N ALA A 114 -17.18 -1.66 -9.31
CA ALA A 114 -18.57 -1.32 -9.02
C ALA A 114 -18.74 -0.73 -7.61
N HIS A 115 -18.02 -1.31 -6.64
CA HIS A 115 -18.05 -0.88 -5.25
C HIS A 115 -17.36 0.48 -5.05
N TYR A 116 -16.27 0.75 -5.77
CA TYR A 116 -15.61 2.07 -5.72
C TYR A 116 -16.51 3.20 -6.24
N ILE A 117 -17.34 2.90 -7.25
CA ILE A 117 -18.31 3.86 -7.79
C ILE A 117 -19.40 4.15 -6.76
N GLU A 118 -19.89 3.13 -6.04
CA GLU A 118 -20.87 3.28 -4.95
C GLU A 118 -20.36 4.20 -3.83
N TYR A 119 -19.10 4.04 -3.41
CA TYR A 119 -18.46 4.92 -2.41
C TYR A 119 -18.27 6.38 -2.86
N SER A 120 -18.27 6.63 -4.17
CA SER A 120 -17.98 7.94 -4.76
C SER A 120 -19.23 8.71 -5.20
N THR A 121 -20.43 8.18 -4.92
CA THR A 121 -21.73 8.77 -5.26
C THR A 121 -22.36 9.40 -4.03
#